data_AF-A0A9E3RSS0-F1
#
_entry.id   AF-A0A9E3RSS0-F1
#
_cell.length_a   1.000
_cell.length_b   1.000
_cell.length_c   1.000
_cell.angle_alpha   90.00
_cell.angle_beta   90.00
_cell.angle_gamma   90.00
#
_symmetry.space_group_name_H-M   'P 1'
#
loop_
_entity.id
_entity.type
_entity.pdbx_description
1 polymer ?
#
loop_
_entity_poly.entity_id
_entity_poly.type
_entity_poly.pdbx_seq_one_letter_code
_entity_poly.pdbx_strand_id
1 'polypeptide(L)'
;MPTIVINNRSIEVAPGTTILQAARSLEIDIPTLCYWEGVRAMNSCMLCVVRNTKTGQLLPSCSSLVQDGMTVETDTGDVCSSRKEVLELIISEHIGDCEAPCTHTCPASMNIPVMMRQIYEGDFDAAAYTVTNGLVFPGTLGHVCPAPCENPCRRKSYDQTMEIRFLHRNVAEKARKENPELLECPPDTGRRIAIVGGGMAGMAAAWVLRKRGHAVVLFEKEAVAGGKLRKLTEEELPKEVLDAEIENVRRLGVEFRYGQEVNGELADIQAEFDAVILACNGVGKPGGKIFEAKEHKLNVRAVGNGKTAAVWVDKYLNSIEGPAEPELFESKIGKMEKFELENLRVHNENKESMPVATIDGPRVDLRKEAGRCLHCDCRKRVSCGLRKWSSFYGAEKRKYNTTEERDFRIIGKGNVMFEPGKCIRCGLCVAIAEKHGEDIGLAFIGRGFDLEIRVPFDHSFDEALVKSAEECVAACPTAAISFRNKEDIVGCHTTTWIEL
;
A
#
# COMPACT_ATOMS: atom_id res chain seq x y z
N MET A 1 -38.05 11.32 -20.78
CA MET A 1 -36.74 10.63 -20.79
C MET A 1 -36.95 9.27 -20.14
N PRO A 2 -36.12 8.23 -20.40
CA PRO A 2 -36.34 6.93 -19.75
C PRO A 2 -36.11 7.00 -18.23
N THR A 3 -36.97 6.33 -17.46
CA THR A 3 -36.88 6.24 -16.00
C THR A 3 -36.41 4.87 -15.54
N ILE A 4 -35.49 4.82 -14.58
CA ILE A 4 -34.98 3.58 -13.96
C ILE A 4 -35.04 3.66 -12.43
N VAL A 5 -35.31 2.51 -11.80
CA VAL A 5 -35.22 2.33 -10.35
C VAL A 5 -34.02 1.44 -10.03
N ILE A 6 -33.08 1.93 -9.22
CA ILE A 6 -31.87 1.23 -8.77
C ILE A 6 -31.91 1.19 -7.24
N ASN A 7 -31.95 0.00 -6.63
CA ASN A 7 -32.04 -0.18 -5.17
C ASN A 7 -33.14 0.69 -4.52
N ASN A 8 -34.35 0.63 -5.09
CA ASN A 8 -35.53 1.43 -4.67
C ASN A 8 -35.41 2.96 -4.87
N ARG A 9 -34.36 3.45 -5.53
CA ARG A 9 -34.19 4.87 -5.87
C ARG A 9 -34.46 5.10 -7.36
N SER A 10 -35.35 6.02 -7.68
CA SER A 10 -35.75 6.33 -9.05
C SER A 10 -34.97 7.52 -9.62
N ILE A 11 -34.63 7.47 -10.90
CA ILE A 11 -34.03 8.58 -11.64
C ILE A 11 -34.48 8.57 -13.10
N GLU A 12 -34.70 9.77 -13.65
CA GLU A 12 -34.95 10.00 -15.07
C GLU A 12 -33.64 10.45 -15.73
N VAL A 13 -33.24 9.80 -16.83
CA VAL A 13 -31.91 10.02 -17.46
C VAL A 13 -32.02 10.25 -18.96
N ALA A 14 -31.03 10.91 -19.56
CA ALA A 14 -31.01 11.11 -21.01
C ALA A 14 -31.04 9.76 -21.78
N PRO A 15 -31.68 9.70 -22.96
CA PRO A 15 -31.57 8.52 -23.83
C PRO A 15 -30.11 8.19 -24.14
N GLY A 16 -29.73 6.91 -24.04
CA GLY A 16 -28.35 6.45 -24.25
C GLY A 16 -27.50 6.40 -22.97
N THR A 17 -28.01 6.83 -21.82
CA THR A 17 -27.34 6.64 -20.52
C THR A 17 -27.30 5.16 -20.14
N THR A 18 -26.14 4.67 -19.68
CA THR A 18 -25.98 3.30 -19.18
C THR A 18 -26.49 3.17 -17.74
N ILE A 19 -26.80 1.94 -17.30
CA ILE A 19 -27.20 1.69 -15.91
C ILE A 19 -26.11 2.16 -14.93
N LEU A 20 -24.83 1.95 -15.25
CA LEU A 20 -23.70 2.40 -14.42
C LEU A 20 -23.66 3.93 -14.26
N GLN A 21 -23.89 4.68 -15.34
CA GLN A 21 -23.94 6.15 -15.29
C GLN A 21 -25.14 6.65 -14.47
N ALA A 22 -26.30 5.99 -14.59
CA ALA A 22 -27.48 6.28 -13.78
C ALA A 22 -27.23 5.98 -12.29
N ALA A 23 -26.58 4.86 -11.96
CA ALA A 23 -26.21 4.50 -10.59
C ALA A 23 -25.27 5.53 -9.96
N ARG A 24 -24.24 5.98 -10.68
CA ARG A 24 -23.33 7.04 -10.22
C ARG A 24 -24.03 8.36 -9.95
N SER A 25 -25.03 8.72 -10.77
CA SER A 25 -25.85 9.92 -10.55
C SER A 25 -26.69 9.83 -9.27
N LEU A 26 -26.91 8.62 -8.77
CA LEU A 26 -27.55 8.35 -7.49
C LEU A 26 -26.55 8.08 -6.36
N GLU A 27 -25.25 8.24 -6.59
CA GLU A 27 -24.19 7.90 -5.62
C GLU A 27 -24.23 6.41 -5.19
N ILE A 28 -24.69 5.54 -6.10
CA ILE A 28 -24.66 4.08 -5.91
C ILE A 28 -23.38 3.56 -6.57
N ASP A 29 -22.47 3.00 -5.76
CA ASP A 29 -21.25 2.38 -6.26
C ASP A 29 -21.54 1.00 -6.85
N ILE A 30 -21.14 0.80 -8.10
CA ILE A 30 -21.18 -0.50 -8.77
C ILE A 30 -19.74 -0.84 -9.16
N PRO A 31 -19.20 -1.97 -8.70
CA PRO A 31 -17.79 -2.29 -8.85
C PRO A 31 -17.41 -2.53 -10.31
N THR A 32 -16.25 -2.02 -10.71
CA THR A 32 -15.69 -2.20 -12.06
C THR A 32 -14.19 -2.42 -12.02
N LEU A 33 -13.66 -3.17 -12.99
CA LEU A 33 -12.22 -3.28 -13.27
C LEU A 33 -11.87 -2.84 -14.70
N CYS A 34 -12.80 -3.03 -15.66
CA CYS A 34 -12.61 -2.75 -17.08
C CYS A 34 -13.38 -1.52 -17.57
N TYR A 35 -13.68 -0.57 -16.68
CA TYR A 35 -14.38 0.66 -17.01
C TYR A 35 -13.46 1.86 -16.80
N TRP A 36 -13.44 2.76 -17.76
CA TRP A 36 -12.74 4.03 -17.68
C TRP A 36 -13.57 5.08 -18.41
N GLU A 37 -13.61 6.31 -17.89
CA GLU A 37 -14.48 7.34 -18.42
C GLU A 37 -13.98 7.85 -19.79
N GLY A 38 -14.91 8.07 -20.71
CA GLY A 38 -14.60 8.53 -22.07
C GLY A 38 -14.02 7.47 -23.02
N VAL A 39 -13.94 6.20 -22.62
CA VAL A 39 -13.66 5.08 -23.54
C VAL A 39 -14.86 4.13 -23.61
N ARG A 40 -14.90 3.31 -24.67
CA ARG A 40 -15.97 2.31 -24.86
C ARG A 40 -15.99 1.29 -23.71
N ALA A 41 -17.19 0.83 -23.35
CA ALA A 41 -17.35 -0.23 -22.36
C ALA A 41 -16.78 -1.55 -22.88
N MET A 42 -15.84 -2.15 -22.13
CA MET A 42 -15.15 -3.37 -22.54
C MET A 42 -15.94 -4.65 -22.20
N ASN A 43 -16.82 -4.59 -21.19
CA ASN A 43 -17.63 -5.71 -20.67
C ASN A 43 -16.84 -6.97 -20.25
N SER A 44 -15.50 -6.93 -20.27
CA SER A 44 -14.66 -8.10 -20.10
C SER A 44 -14.58 -8.60 -18.64
N CYS A 45 -14.62 -7.68 -17.66
CA CYS A 45 -14.45 -8.06 -16.26
C CYS A 45 -15.71 -8.60 -15.59
N MET A 46 -16.90 -8.39 -16.18
CA MET A 46 -18.22 -8.76 -15.64
C MET A 46 -18.55 -8.34 -14.19
N LEU A 47 -17.70 -7.58 -13.52
CA LEU A 47 -17.90 -7.19 -12.12
C LEU A 47 -19.08 -6.21 -11.94
N CYS A 48 -19.37 -5.43 -12.97
CA CYS A 48 -20.44 -4.43 -12.99
C CYS A 48 -21.85 -5.01 -13.11
N VAL A 49 -21.99 -6.33 -12.97
CA VAL A 49 -23.26 -7.04 -13.12
C VAL A 49 -24.29 -6.57 -12.09
N VAL A 50 -25.54 -6.42 -12.54
CA VAL A 50 -26.72 -6.08 -11.75
C VAL A 50 -27.88 -7.01 -12.10
N ARG A 51 -28.82 -7.20 -11.18
CA ARG A 51 -30.02 -8.02 -11.41
C ARG A 51 -31.16 -7.15 -11.88
N ASN A 52 -31.73 -7.44 -13.06
CA ASN A 52 -33.02 -6.89 -13.47
C ASN A 52 -34.13 -7.64 -12.72
N THR A 53 -34.89 -6.94 -11.88
CA THR A 53 -35.89 -7.59 -11.01
C THR A 53 -37.13 -8.04 -11.75
N LYS A 54 -37.42 -7.47 -12.94
CA LYS A 54 -38.56 -7.86 -13.77
C LYS A 54 -38.29 -9.11 -14.60
N THR A 55 -37.10 -9.23 -15.18
CA THR A 55 -36.74 -10.37 -16.04
C THR A 55 -35.95 -11.46 -15.32
N GLY A 56 -35.39 -11.15 -14.15
CA GLY A 56 -34.48 -12.02 -13.41
C GLY A 56 -33.09 -12.17 -14.03
N GLN A 57 -32.81 -11.45 -15.13
CA GLN A 57 -31.53 -11.52 -15.85
C GLN A 57 -30.44 -10.70 -15.16
N LEU A 58 -29.21 -11.19 -15.27
CA LEU A 58 -28.01 -10.46 -14.92
C LEU A 58 -27.53 -9.65 -16.13
N LEU A 59 -27.33 -8.35 -15.93
CA LEU A 59 -26.96 -7.40 -16.98
C LEU A 59 -25.66 -6.69 -16.63
N PRO A 60 -24.72 -6.48 -17.58
CA PRO A 60 -23.56 -5.64 -17.35
C PRO A 60 -23.99 -4.17 -17.33
N SER A 61 -23.94 -3.52 -16.17
CA SER A 61 -24.41 -2.14 -16.02
C SER A 61 -23.61 -1.12 -16.84
N CYS A 62 -22.34 -1.41 -17.15
CA CYS A 62 -21.45 -0.48 -17.85
C CYS A 62 -21.77 -0.28 -19.34
N SER A 63 -22.51 -1.19 -19.96
CA SER A 63 -22.92 -1.11 -21.36
C SER A 63 -24.43 -1.24 -21.59
N SER A 64 -25.17 -1.80 -20.63
CA SER A 64 -26.62 -1.91 -20.73
C SER A 64 -27.25 -0.52 -20.64
N LEU A 65 -28.02 -0.15 -21.67
CA LEU A 65 -28.73 1.13 -21.73
C LEU A 65 -29.98 1.11 -20.85
N VAL A 66 -30.27 2.25 -20.23
CA VAL A 66 -31.49 2.43 -19.47
C VAL A 66 -32.71 2.38 -20.40
N GLN A 67 -33.66 1.52 -20.05
CA GLN A 67 -34.98 1.45 -20.70
C GLN A 67 -36.04 1.98 -19.74
N ASP A 68 -37.10 2.56 -20.29
CA ASP A 68 -38.16 3.13 -19.47
C ASP A 68 -38.87 2.06 -18.61
N GLY A 69 -39.04 2.37 -17.33
CA GLY A 69 -39.59 1.45 -16.35
C GLY A 69 -38.66 0.29 -15.96
N MET A 70 -37.35 0.37 -16.25
CA MET A 70 -36.38 -0.63 -15.81
C MET A 70 -36.22 -0.60 -14.29
N THR A 71 -36.02 -1.77 -13.67
CA THR A 71 -35.77 -1.90 -12.23
C THR A 71 -34.62 -2.86 -12.00
N VAL A 72 -33.59 -2.42 -11.29
CA VAL A 72 -32.39 -3.20 -11.03
C VAL A 72 -31.95 -3.14 -9.57
N GLU A 73 -31.30 -4.21 -9.12
CA GLU A 73 -30.68 -4.33 -7.80
C GLU A 73 -29.20 -4.67 -7.97
N THR A 74 -28.34 -4.07 -7.13
CA THR A 74 -26.88 -4.16 -7.28
C THR A 74 -26.21 -5.16 -6.37
N ASP A 75 -26.87 -5.61 -5.29
CA ASP A 75 -26.23 -6.37 -4.21
C ASP A 75 -27.08 -7.57 -3.73
N THR A 76 -27.83 -8.17 -4.64
CA THR A 76 -28.55 -9.42 -4.37
C THR A 76 -27.56 -10.58 -4.21
N GLY A 77 -27.97 -11.65 -3.50
CA GLY A 77 -27.08 -12.79 -3.21
C GLY A 77 -26.46 -13.43 -4.46
N ASP A 78 -27.20 -13.50 -5.56
CA ASP A 78 -26.72 -14.03 -6.83
C ASP A 78 -25.79 -13.05 -7.58
N VAL A 79 -25.99 -11.73 -7.45
CA VAL A 79 -25.07 -10.72 -7.99
C VAL A 79 -23.73 -10.81 -7.26
N CYS A 80 -23.76 -10.88 -5.92
CA CYS A 80 -22.58 -11.07 -5.10
C CYS A 80 -21.87 -12.40 -5.41
N SER A 81 -22.60 -13.49 -5.59
CA SER A 81 -22.04 -14.79 -6.00
C SER A 81 -21.37 -14.72 -7.37
N SER A 82 -22.03 -14.11 -8.36
CA SER A 82 -21.50 -13.95 -9.71
C SER A 82 -20.22 -13.10 -9.72
N ARG A 83 -20.19 -11.98 -8.98
CA ARG A 83 -18.99 -11.15 -8.82
C ARG A 83 -17.85 -11.92 -8.18
N LYS A 84 -18.12 -12.68 -7.12
CA LYS A 84 -17.12 -13.53 -6.45
C LYS A 84 -16.53 -14.56 -7.41
N GLU A 85 -17.36 -15.30 -8.13
CA GLU A 85 -16.92 -16.32 -9.08
C GLU A 85 -16.04 -15.75 -10.20
N VAL A 86 -16.43 -14.60 -10.75
CA VAL A 86 -15.63 -13.91 -11.78
C VAL A 86 -14.30 -13.43 -11.23
N LEU A 87 -14.28 -12.87 -10.01
CA LEU A 87 -13.03 -12.48 -9.36
C LEU A 87 -12.12 -13.69 -9.15
N GLU A 88 -12.66 -14.81 -8.68
CA GLU A 88 -11.93 -16.07 -8.48
C GLU A 88 -11.33 -16.61 -9.78
N LEU A 89 -12.04 -16.46 -10.90
CA LEU A 89 -11.52 -16.80 -12.22
C LEU A 89 -10.41 -15.83 -12.67
N ILE A 90 -10.55 -14.53 -12.43
CA ILE A 90 -9.52 -13.54 -12.82
C ILE A 90 -8.24 -13.74 -11.99
N ILE A 91 -8.36 -13.98 -10.68
CA ILE A 91 -7.18 -14.13 -9.80
C ILE A 91 -6.48 -15.48 -9.94
N SER A 92 -7.11 -16.50 -10.53
CA SER A 92 -6.47 -17.81 -10.72
C SER A 92 -5.26 -17.71 -11.67
N GLU A 93 -5.32 -16.81 -12.66
CA GLU A 93 -4.23 -16.49 -13.58
C GLU A 93 -3.31 -15.36 -13.08
N HIS A 94 -3.64 -14.71 -11.95
CA HIS A 94 -2.86 -13.57 -11.46
C HIS A 94 -1.55 -14.03 -10.83
N ILE A 95 -0.43 -13.58 -11.40
CA ILE A 95 0.93 -13.90 -10.98
C ILE A 95 1.65 -12.61 -10.62
N GLY A 96 2.01 -12.50 -9.34
CA GLY A 96 2.64 -11.30 -8.79
C GLY A 96 2.55 -11.32 -7.26
N ASP A 97 3.54 -10.72 -6.61
CA ASP A 97 3.45 -10.38 -5.20
C ASP A 97 2.64 -9.08 -5.09
N CYS A 98 1.54 -9.07 -4.32
CA CYS A 98 0.84 -7.82 -4.02
C CYS A 98 1.66 -6.93 -3.09
N GLU A 99 2.39 -7.55 -2.16
CA GLU A 99 3.30 -6.92 -1.22
C GLU A 99 4.68 -7.56 -1.36
N ALA A 100 5.74 -6.75 -1.45
CA ALA A 100 7.09 -7.31 -1.53
C ALA A 100 7.44 -8.11 -0.26
N PRO A 101 8.23 -9.20 -0.38
CA PRO A 101 8.66 -9.99 0.76
C PRO A 101 9.39 -9.17 1.84
N CYS A 102 10.18 -8.18 1.44
CA CYS A 102 10.90 -7.30 2.38
C CYS A 102 9.95 -6.42 3.19
N THR A 103 8.88 -5.90 2.58
CA THR A 103 7.82 -5.13 3.25
C THR A 103 7.04 -6.02 4.21
N HIS A 104 6.57 -7.18 3.74
CA HIS A 104 5.78 -8.13 4.52
C HIS A 104 6.53 -8.65 5.76
N THR A 105 7.85 -8.87 5.66
CA THR A 105 8.66 -9.36 6.80
C THR A 105 9.06 -8.24 7.77
N CYS A 106 9.03 -6.97 7.36
CA CYS A 106 9.36 -5.85 8.23
C CYS A 106 8.25 -5.66 9.28
N PRO A 107 8.53 -5.79 10.60
CA PRO A 107 7.50 -5.61 11.62
C PRO A 107 6.88 -4.21 11.67
N ALA A 108 7.56 -3.20 11.10
CA ALA A 108 7.07 -1.84 10.99
C ALA A 108 6.33 -1.56 9.66
N SER A 109 6.20 -2.57 8.78
CA SER A 109 5.54 -2.48 7.47
C SER A 109 6.08 -1.36 6.57
N MET A 110 7.39 -1.12 6.64
CA MET A 110 8.06 -0.11 5.83
C MET A 110 7.94 -0.43 4.33
N ASN A 111 7.54 0.56 3.52
CA ASN A 111 7.50 0.43 2.07
C ASN A 111 8.92 0.55 1.47
N ILE A 112 9.67 -0.54 1.58
CA ILE A 112 11.06 -0.62 1.11
C ILE A 112 11.15 -0.43 -0.42
N PRO A 113 10.28 -1.00 -1.26
CA PRO A 113 10.33 -0.77 -2.71
C PRO A 113 10.21 0.69 -3.13
N VAL A 114 9.32 1.47 -2.49
CA VAL A 114 9.22 2.91 -2.74
C VAL A 114 10.49 3.65 -2.35
N MET A 115 11.04 3.36 -1.17
CA MET A 115 12.32 3.93 -0.75
C MET A 115 13.41 3.63 -1.79
N MET A 116 13.48 2.40 -2.32
CA MET A 116 14.48 2.03 -3.34
C MET A 116 14.32 2.88 -4.61
N ARG A 117 13.09 3.06 -5.11
CA ARG A 117 12.81 3.91 -6.27
C ARG A 117 13.23 5.35 -6.03
N GLN A 118 12.83 5.94 -4.90
CA GLN A 118 13.15 7.33 -4.55
C GLN A 118 14.67 7.56 -4.41
N ILE A 119 15.38 6.67 -3.71
CA ILE A 119 16.84 6.75 -3.61
C ILE A 119 17.49 6.64 -5.00
N TYR A 120 17.04 5.69 -5.82
CA TYR A 120 17.58 5.51 -7.17
C TYR A 120 17.38 6.76 -8.05
N GLU A 121 16.20 7.38 -8.01
CA GLU A 121 15.91 8.65 -8.69
C GLU A 121 16.68 9.85 -8.11
N GLY A 122 17.19 9.72 -6.88
CA GLY A 122 17.93 10.77 -6.17
C GLY A 122 17.02 11.68 -5.33
N ASP A 123 15.73 11.34 -5.20
CA ASP A 123 14.77 12.01 -4.35
C ASP A 123 14.92 11.56 -2.89
N PHE A 124 15.97 12.08 -2.24
CA PHE A 124 16.29 11.72 -0.86
C PHE A 124 15.28 12.26 0.16
N ASP A 125 14.56 13.33 -0.17
CA ASP A 125 13.55 13.92 0.71
C ASP A 125 12.29 13.06 0.74
N ALA A 126 11.81 12.61 -0.42
CA ALA A 126 10.71 11.65 -0.47
C ALA A 126 11.11 10.31 0.15
N ALA A 127 12.36 9.85 -0.06
CA ALA A 127 12.88 8.68 0.63
C ALA A 127 12.88 8.85 2.16
N ALA A 128 13.31 10.00 2.66
CA ALA A 128 13.29 10.33 4.08
C ALA A 128 11.88 10.31 4.66
N TYR A 129 10.92 10.85 3.92
CA TYR A 129 9.51 10.79 4.27
C TYR A 129 8.99 9.36 4.35
N THR A 130 9.29 8.53 3.34
CA THR A 130 8.86 7.12 3.31
C THR A 130 9.49 6.31 4.45
N VAL A 131 10.79 6.46 4.72
CA VAL A 131 11.45 5.72 5.81
C VAL A 131 10.99 6.17 7.19
N THR A 132 10.77 7.48 7.39
CA THR A 132 10.33 8.02 8.68
C THR A 132 8.89 7.63 9.00
N ASN A 133 7.97 7.71 8.03
CA ASN A 133 6.59 7.24 8.25
C ASN A 133 6.50 5.71 8.38
N GLY A 134 7.43 4.98 7.76
CA GLY A 134 7.56 3.53 7.94
C GLY A 134 8.05 3.17 9.34
N LEU A 135 9.22 3.68 9.72
CA LEU A 135 10.02 3.20 10.85
C LEU A 135 9.94 4.07 12.11
N VAL A 136 9.53 5.33 12.00
CA VAL A 136 9.57 6.38 13.04
C VAL A 136 10.98 6.75 13.49
N PHE A 137 11.84 5.75 13.67
CA PHE A 137 13.25 5.86 14.09
C PHE A 137 14.20 5.26 13.05
N PRO A 138 14.16 5.69 11.76
CA PRO A 138 14.98 5.09 10.69
C PRO A 138 16.50 5.20 10.93
N GLY A 139 16.98 6.25 11.58
CA GLY A 139 18.37 6.42 11.98
C GLY A 139 18.77 5.45 13.08
N THR A 140 18.04 5.45 14.20
CA THR A 140 18.28 4.53 15.32
C THR A 140 18.21 3.07 14.88
N LEU A 141 17.15 2.68 14.16
CA LEU A 141 17.01 1.34 13.62
C LEU A 141 18.09 1.00 12.59
N GLY A 142 18.68 2.01 11.95
CA GLY A 142 19.85 1.86 11.09
C GLY A 142 21.07 1.28 11.81
N HIS A 143 21.17 1.49 13.12
CA HIS A 143 22.23 0.95 13.97
C HIS A 143 21.82 -0.37 14.62
N VAL A 144 20.61 -0.44 15.18
CA VAL A 144 20.23 -1.52 16.11
C VAL A 144 19.30 -2.59 15.52
N CYS A 145 18.75 -2.39 14.33
CA CYS A 145 17.87 -3.38 13.70
C CYS A 145 18.69 -4.55 13.15
N PRO A 146 18.29 -5.82 13.34
CA PRO A 146 18.94 -6.97 12.71
C PRO A 146 18.48 -7.21 11.26
N ALA A 147 17.86 -6.21 10.63
CA ALA A 147 17.44 -6.22 9.22
C ALA A 147 16.64 -7.47 8.77
N PRO A 148 15.52 -7.82 9.44
CA PRO A 148 14.76 -9.03 9.08
C PRO A 148 14.23 -9.00 7.64
N CYS A 149 14.04 -7.81 7.06
CA CYS A 149 13.59 -7.58 5.70
C CYS A 149 14.60 -7.98 4.61
N GLU A 150 15.89 -8.11 4.96
CA GLU A 150 16.95 -8.50 4.02
C GLU A 150 16.99 -10.03 3.82
N ASN A 151 16.48 -10.80 4.79
CA ASN A 151 16.44 -12.27 4.71
C ASN A 151 15.60 -12.82 3.56
N PRO A 152 14.35 -12.35 3.32
CA PRO A 152 13.51 -12.83 2.22
C PRO A 152 13.82 -12.15 0.88
N CYS A 153 14.85 -11.31 0.80
CA CYS A 153 15.16 -10.57 -0.43
C CYS A 153 15.46 -11.52 -1.59
N ARG A 154 14.69 -11.42 -2.67
CA ARG A 154 14.82 -12.28 -3.86
C ARG A 154 16.18 -12.13 -4.55
N ARG A 155 16.84 -10.97 -4.39
CA ARG A 155 18.19 -10.71 -4.92
C ARG A 155 19.24 -11.65 -4.33
N LYS A 156 19.04 -12.14 -3.10
CA LYS A 156 19.94 -13.09 -2.41
C LYS A 156 20.19 -14.36 -3.22
N SER A 157 19.20 -14.86 -3.96
CA SER A 157 19.33 -16.06 -4.78
C SER A 157 20.10 -15.83 -6.08
N TYR A 158 20.36 -14.56 -6.42
CA TYR A 158 21.08 -14.17 -7.63
C TYR A 158 22.54 -13.80 -7.31
N ASP A 159 22.75 -12.84 -6.40
CA ASP A 159 24.09 -12.46 -5.92
C ASP A 159 24.12 -12.25 -4.40
N GLN A 160 23.81 -11.05 -3.93
CA GLN A 160 23.83 -10.63 -2.54
C GLN A 160 22.52 -9.89 -2.24
N THR A 161 22.07 -9.96 -0.99
CA THR A 161 20.91 -9.17 -0.55
C THR A 161 21.13 -7.66 -0.75
N MET A 162 20.03 -6.92 -0.73
CA MET A 162 20.05 -5.47 -0.70
C MET A 162 20.46 -4.98 0.69
N GLU A 163 21.29 -3.95 0.77
CA GLU A 163 21.69 -3.32 2.04
C GLU A 163 20.59 -2.34 2.54
N ILE A 164 19.37 -2.86 2.78
CA ILE A 164 18.17 -2.08 3.13
C ILE A 164 18.42 -1.27 4.40
N ARG A 165 19.03 -1.88 5.43
CA ARG A 165 19.31 -1.21 6.70
C ARG A 165 20.27 -0.04 6.54
N PHE A 166 21.32 -0.26 5.75
CA PHE A 166 22.31 0.78 5.45
C PHE A 166 21.67 1.95 4.69
N LEU A 167 20.84 1.66 3.69
CA LEU A 167 20.16 2.69 2.90
C LEU A 167 19.26 3.57 3.76
N HIS A 168 18.34 2.98 4.56
CA HIS A 168 17.43 3.79 5.37
C HIS A 168 18.15 4.58 6.47
N ARG A 169 19.26 4.05 7.02
CA ARG A 169 20.12 4.79 7.94
C ARG A 169 20.64 6.05 7.26
N ASN A 170 21.33 5.92 6.14
CA ASN A 170 21.98 7.03 5.45
C ASN A 170 20.98 8.10 4.96
N VAL A 171 19.82 7.67 4.47
CA VAL A 171 18.71 8.58 4.13
C VAL A 171 18.30 9.39 5.36
N ALA A 172 18.09 8.74 6.51
CA ALA A 172 17.69 9.41 7.74
C ALA A 172 18.77 10.35 8.32
N GLU A 173 20.05 9.97 8.24
CA GLU A 173 21.15 10.84 8.71
C GLU A 173 21.29 12.10 7.83
N LYS A 174 21.06 11.97 6.52
CA LYS A 174 21.07 13.11 5.60
C LYS A 174 19.86 14.04 5.84
N ALA A 175 18.66 13.48 5.95
CA ALA A 175 17.43 14.26 6.07
C ALA A 175 17.23 14.95 7.43
N ARG A 176 17.91 14.48 8.49
CA ARG A 176 17.85 15.04 9.85
C ARG A 176 18.09 16.56 9.93
N LYS A 177 18.67 17.17 8.90
CA LYS A 177 18.99 18.61 8.87
C LYS A 177 17.99 19.48 8.08
N GLU A 178 17.15 18.90 7.21
CA GLU A 178 16.63 19.66 6.05
C GLU A 178 15.13 19.45 5.71
N ASN A 179 14.40 18.56 6.39
CA ASN A 179 13.05 18.17 5.92
C ASN A 179 11.89 18.56 6.87
N PRO A 180 11.25 19.74 6.67
CA PRO A 180 10.11 20.19 7.48
C PRO A 180 8.80 19.42 7.20
N GLU A 181 8.61 18.88 5.99
CA GLU A 181 7.40 18.14 5.59
C GLU A 181 7.18 16.88 6.45
N LEU A 182 8.27 16.31 6.98
CA LEU A 182 8.23 15.21 7.95
C LEU A 182 7.36 15.53 9.17
N LEU A 183 7.21 16.80 9.53
CA LEU A 183 6.55 17.24 10.76
C LEU A 183 5.14 17.80 10.53
N GLU A 184 4.63 17.76 9.30
CA GLU A 184 3.28 18.21 8.99
C GLU A 184 2.24 17.25 9.59
N CYS A 185 1.21 17.80 10.23
CA CYS A 185 0.11 17.04 10.80
C CYS A 185 -1.21 17.54 10.18
N PRO A 186 -2.21 16.65 10.02
CA PRO A 186 -3.55 17.07 9.64
C PRO A 186 -4.19 17.92 10.75
N PRO A 187 -5.32 18.59 10.47
CA PRO A 187 -6.08 19.33 11.48
C PRO A 187 -6.41 18.48 12.71
N ASP A 188 -6.48 19.13 13.87
CA ASP A 188 -6.75 18.42 15.11
C ASP A 188 -8.20 17.87 15.13
N THR A 189 -8.32 16.60 15.48
CA THR A 189 -9.59 15.86 15.62
C THR A 189 -10.36 16.21 16.90
N GLY A 190 -9.74 16.97 17.81
CA GLY A 190 -10.26 17.26 19.15
C GLY A 190 -10.14 16.10 20.16
N ARG A 191 -9.62 14.94 19.75
CA ARG A 191 -9.39 13.78 20.65
C ARG A 191 -8.05 13.87 21.36
N ARG A 192 -8.01 13.47 22.63
CA ARG A 192 -6.81 13.44 23.48
C ARG A 192 -6.47 12.02 23.89
N ILE A 193 -5.23 11.60 23.65
CA ILE A 193 -4.74 10.25 23.97
C ILE A 193 -3.55 10.34 24.92
N ALA A 194 -3.59 9.50 25.96
CA ALA A 194 -2.46 9.29 26.86
C ALA A 194 -1.64 8.08 26.43
N ILE A 195 -0.32 8.19 26.49
CA ILE A 195 0.62 7.08 26.26
C ILE A 195 1.50 6.95 27.49
N VAL A 196 1.53 5.76 28.09
CA VAL A 196 2.35 5.48 29.28
C VAL A 196 3.59 4.71 28.85
N GLY A 197 4.75 5.38 28.89
CA GLY A 197 6.06 4.84 28.53
C GLY A 197 6.66 5.51 27.29
N GLY A 198 7.83 6.11 27.45
CA GLY A 198 8.63 6.77 26.39
C GLY A 198 9.62 5.84 25.70
N GLY A 199 9.29 4.55 25.59
CA GLY A 199 10.01 3.60 24.75
C GLY A 199 9.66 3.75 23.27
N MET A 200 10.24 2.91 22.40
CA MET A 200 9.96 2.98 20.97
C MET A 200 8.52 2.64 20.61
N ALA A 201 7.89 1.69 21.31
CA ALA A 201 6.49 1.34 21.05
C ALA A 201 5.57 2.52 21.38
N GLY A 202 5.79 3.17 22.53
CA GLY A 202 5.02 4.34 22.95
C GLY A 202 5.21 5.52 22.00
N MET A 203 6.45 5.85 21.63
CA MET A 203 6.71 6.95 20.72
C MET A 203 6.27 6.66 19.28
N ALA A 204 6.34 5.41 18.81
CA ALA A 204 5.79 5.04 17.50
C ALA A 204 4.26 5.18 17.47
N ALA A 205 3.59 4.81 18.57
CA ALA A 205 2.16 5.07 18.70
C ALA A 205 1.85 6.57 18.71
N ALA A 206 2.65 7.36 19.43
CA ALA A 206 2.53 8.82 19.49
C ALA A 206 2.65 9.47 18.10
N TRP A 207 3.64 9.03 17.32
CA TRP A 207 3.86 9.49 15.95
C TRP A 207 2.62 9.26 15.07
N VAL A 208 2.10 8.03 15.05
CA VAL A 208 0.94 7.68 14.22
C VAL A 208 -0.31 8.46 14.64
N LEU A 209 -0.59 8.57 15.95
CA LEU A 209 -1.76 9.29 16.45
C LEU A 209 -1.69 10.79 16.13
N ARG A 210 -0.50 11.41 16.24
CA ARG A 210 -0.29 12.80 15.80
C ARG A 210 -0.49 12.96 14.31
N LYS A 211 0.03 12.03 13.49
CA LYS A 211 -0.20 12.01 12.04
C LYS A 211 -1.65 11.73 11.64
N ARG A 212 -2.50 11.30 12.58
CA ARG A 212 -3.97 11.20 12.45
C ARG A 212 -4.72 12.41 13.02
N GLY A 213 -4.00 13.43 13.51
CA GLY A 213 -4.59 14.66 14.03
C GLY A 213 -5.09 14.56 15.46
N HIS A 214 -4.73 13.53 16.22
CA HIS A 214 -5.10 13.49 17.64
C HIS A 214 -4.07 14.16 18.52
N ALA A 215 -4.48 14.82 19.59
CA ALA A 215 -3.57 15.35 20.60
C ALA A 215 -3.02 14.20 21.45
N VAL A 216 -1.71 14.19 21.68
CA VAL A 216 -1.03 13.09 22.40
C VAL A 216 -0.20 13.63 23.55
N VAL A 217 -0.41 13.03 24.73
CA VAL A 217 0.43 13.24 25.92
C VAL A 217 1.14 11.94 26.25
N LEU A 218 2.47 11.98 26.30
CA LEU A 218 3.31 10.84 26.65
C LEU A 218 3.88 11.02 28.05
N PHE A 219 3.59 10.07 28.93
CA PHE A 219 4.09 10.00 30.30
C PHE A 219 5.33 9.10 30.33
N GLU A 220 6.44 9.62 30.85
CA GLU A 220 7.70 8.90 31.02
C GLU A 220 8.19 9.09 32.46
N LYS A 221 8.54 7.98 33.11
CA LYS A 221 8.99 7.99 34.50
C LYS A 221 10.41 8.51 34.65
N GLU A 222 11.25 8.31 33.64
CA GLU A 222 12.63 8.79 33.64
C GLU A 222 12.69 10.27 33.21
N ALA A 223 13.85 10.89 33.38
CA ALA A 223 14.09 12.28 32.96
C ALA A 223 14.17 12.44 31.43
N VAL A 224 14.31 11.34 30.69
CA VAL A 224 14.45 11.30 29.22
C VAL A 224 13.73 10.09 28.63
N ALA A 225 13.22 10.24 27.41
CA ALA A 225 12.65 9.14 26.64
C ALA A 225 13.75 8.29 25.98
N GLY A 226 13.38 7.15 25.40
CA GLY A 226 14.26 6.21 24.71
C GLY A 226 14.38 4.85 25.40
N GLY A 227 13.88 4.72 26.63
CA GLY A 227 13.78 3.46 27.36
C GLY A 227 15.08 2.66 27.37
N LYS A 228 15.02 1.38 26.94
CA LYS A 228 16.17 0.47 26.94
C LYS A 228 17.30 0.89 25.98
N LEU A 229 17.00 1.68 24.94
CA LEU A 229 18.02 2.13 23.99
C LEU A 229 19.06 3.06 24.64
N ARG A 230 18.69 3.76 25.72
CA ARG A 230 19.61 4.60 26.49
C ARG A 230 20.72 3.83 27.20
N LYS A 231 20.61 2.49 27.27
CA LYS A 231 21.62 1.61 27.88
C LYS A 231 22.66 1.11 26.87
N LEU A 232 22.47 1.35 25.58
CA LEU A 232 23.42 0.99 24.54
C LEU A 232 24.64 1.92 24.60
N THR A 233 25.79 1.39 24.17
CA THR A 233 27.03 2.17 24.10
C THR A 233 26.99 3.17 22.94
N GLU A 234 27.88 4.17 22.97
CA GLU A 234 28.00 5.15 21.88
C GLU A 234 28.36 4.51 20.53
N GLU A 235 29.07 3.38 20.57
CA GLU A 235 29.45 2.59 19.39
C GLU A 235 28.25 1.81 18.83
N GLU A 236 27.39 1.27 19.71
CA GLU A 236 26.18 0.55 19.30
C GLU A 236 25.08 1.47 18.77
N LEU A 237 24.91 2.65 19.40
CA LEU A 237 23.94 3.65 19.02
C LEU A 237 24.41 5.03 19.53
N PRO A 238 24.88 5.92 18.63
CA PRO A 238 25.21 7.27 19.01
C PRO A 238 24.00 7.98 19.64
N LYS A 239 24.16 8.55 20.83
CA LYS A 239 23.03 9.10 21.60
C LYS A 239 22.36 10.25 20.88
N GLU A 240 23.17 11.05 20.17
CA GLU A 240 22.71 12.16 19.33
C GLU A 240 21.75 11.70 18.23
N VAL A 241 21.90 10.47 17.70
CA VAL A 241 20.98 9.91 16.71
C VAL A 241 19.61 9.68 17.33
N LEU A 242 19.57 9.04 18.50
CA LEU A 242 18.35 8.77 19.22
C LEU A 242 17.68 10.08 19.69
N ASP A 243 18.46 11.01 20.23
CA ASP A 243 17.97 12.31 20.68
C ASP A 243 17.32 13.11 19.56
N ALA A 244 17.93 13.13 18.37
CA ALA A 244 17.37 13.83 17.21
C ALA A 244 16.01 13.24 16.77
N GLU A 245 15.84 11.91 16.80
CA GLU A 245 14.58 11.29 16.41
C GLU A 245 13.49 11.43 17.49
N ILE A 246 13.86 11.41 18.78
CA ILE A 246 12.94 11.74 19.88
C ILE A 246 12.48 13.19 19.75
N GLU A 247 13.39 14.11 19.42
CA GLU A 247 13.07 15.50 19.20
C GLU A 247 12.11 15.68 18.01
N ASN A 248 12.22 14.87 16.95
CA ASN A 248 11.22 14.88 15.87
C ASN A 248 9.82 14.50 16.36
N VAL A 249 9.70 13.51 17.25
CA VAL A 249 8.41 13.13 17.88
C VAL A 249 7.86 14.31 18.71
N ARG A 250 8.73 15.02 19.44
CA ARG A 250 8.33 16.22 20.20
C ARG A 250 7.90 17.36 19.28
N ARG A 251 8.65 17.63 18.20
CA ARG A 251 8.36 18.68 17.21
C ARG A 251 7.09 18.40 16.40
N LEU A 252 6.68 17.14 16.29
CA LEU A 252 5.38 16.74 15.73
C LEU A 252 4.18 17.19 16.61
N GLY A 253 4.45 17.68 17.83
CA GLY A 253 3.44 18.19 18.76
C GLY A 253 3.02 17.18 19.83
N VAL A 254 3.82 16.14 20.10
CA VAL A 254 3.61 15.26 21.26
C VAL A 254 4.07 15.99 22.53
N GLU A 255 3.20 16.06 23.54
CA GLU A 255 3.54 16.60 24.85
C GLU A 255 4.23 15.52 25.68
N PHE A 256 5.49 15.73 26.07
CA PHE A 256 6.22 14.82 26.94
C PHE A 256 6.13 15.28 28.39
N ARG A 257 5.69 14.37 29.28
CA ARG A 257 5.66 14.55 30.74
C ARG A 257 6.68 13.61 31.37
N TYR A 258 7.92 14.10 31.51
CA TYR A 258 9.02 13.38 32.15
C TYR A 258 8.92 13.38 33.67
N GLY A 259 9.58 12.41 34.31
CA GLY A 259 9.55 12.25 35.78
C GLY A 259 8.19 11.84 36.34
N GLN A 260 7.23 11.46 35.48
CA GLN A 260 5.88 11.08 35.88
C GLN A 260 5.72 9.56 35.74
N GLU A 261 5.84 8.87 36.87
CA GLU A 261 5.54 7.45 36.95
C GLU A 261 4.03 7.23 37.12
N VAL A 262 3.45 6.48 36.21
CA VAL A 262 2.04 6.06 36.29
C VAL A 262 1.99 4.70 36.99
N ASN A 263 1.59 4.70 38.26
CA ASN A 263 1.44 3.51 39.09
C ASN A 263 -0.05 3.22 39.36
N GLY A 264 -0.46 1.95 39.35
CA GLY A 264 -1.76 1.53 39.87
C GLY A 264 -2.97 1.77 38.95
N GLU A 265 -4.08 2.27 39.52
CA GLU A 265 -5.37 2.48 38.84
C GLU A 265 -5.29 3.66 37.86
N LEU A 266 -5.69 3.42 36.61
CA LEU A 266 -5.65 4.42 35.53
C LEU A 266 -6.86 5.36 35.55
N ALA A 267 -7.67 5.36 36.61
CA ALA A 267 -8.97 6.03 36.64
C ALA A 267 -8.87 7.53 36.32
N ASP A 268 -7.88 8.23 36.87
CA ASP A 268 -7.69 9.67 36.64
C ASP A 268 -7.27 9.97 35.19
N ILE A 269 -6.34 9.17 34.64
CA ILE A 269 -5.92 9.29 33.23
C ILE A 269 -7.09 8.92 32.31
N GLN A 270 -7.86 7.91 32.66
CA GLN A 270 -9.07 7.56 31.93
C GLN A 270 -10.12 8.67 32.03
N ALA A 271 -10.23 9.42 33.12
CA ALA A 271 -11.18 10.53 33.18
C ALA A 271 -10.78 11.69 32.25
N GLU A 272 -9.48 11.94 32.07
CA GLU A 272 -8.98 13.07 31.28
C GLU A 272 -8.86 12.78 29.76
N PHE A 273 -8.61 11.52 29.37
CA PHE A 273 -8.26 11.16 27.99
C PHE A 273 -9.33 10.27 27.33
N ASP A 274 -9.50 10.43 26.01
CA ASP A 274 -10.43 9.62 25.20
C ASP A 274 -9.94 8.17 25.05
N ALA A 275 -8.62 7.95 25.06
CA ALA A 275 -7.99 6.63 25.04
C ALA A 275 -6.63 6.62 25.74
N VAL A 276 -6.17 5.44 26.16
CA VAL A 276 -4.89 5.23 26.82
C VAL A 276 -4.12 4.09 26.16
N ILE A 277 -2.85 4.30 25.82
CA ILE A 277 -1.92 3.25 25.36
C ILE A 277 -0.91 2.95 26.45
N LEU A 278 -0.81 1.69 26.83
CA LEU A 278 0.18 1.17 27.76
C LEU A 278 1.37 0.63 26.97
N ALA A 279 2.50 1.34 27.03
CA ALA A 279 3.77 0.98 26.39
C ALA A 279 4.84 0.55 27.40
N CYS A 280 4.41 0.10 28.58
CA CYS A 280 5.26 -0.37 29.66
C CYS A 280 4.68 -1.65 30.28
N ASN A 281 5.51 -2.42 30.98
CA ASN A 281 5.05 -3.59 31.70
C ASN A 281 4.46 -3.21 33.07
N GLY A 282 3.45 -3.95 33.52
CA GLY A 282 2.99 -3.91 34.92
C GLY A 282 1.99 -2.81 35.27
N VAL A 283 1.46 -2.08 34.29
CA VAL A 283 0.45 -1.03 34.48
C VAL A 283 -0.87 -1.48 33.86
N GLY A 284 -1.95 -1.52 34.64
CA GLY A 284 -3.31 -1.80 34.15
C GLY A 284 -3.51 -3.13 33.40
N LYS A 285 -4.70 -3.29 32.81
CA LYS A 285 -5.01 -4.35 31.83
C LYS A 285 -5.71 -3.73 30.63
N PRO A 286 -5.44 -4.20 29.39
CA PRO A 286 -6.17 -3.74 28.22
C PRO A 286 -7.67 -4.01 28.33
N GLY A 287 -8.49 -3.11 27.82
CA GLY A 287 -9.95 -3.20 27.87
C GLY A 287 -10.64 -1.84 27.79
N GLY A 288 -11.83 -1.81 27.16
CA GLY A 288 -12.54 -0.56 26.90
C GLY A 288 -11.68 0.40 26.09
N LYS A 289 -11.34 1.56 26.65
CA LYS A 289 -10.47 2.57 26.03
C LYS A 289 -8.97 2.44 26.32
N ILE A 290 -8.55 1.31 26.91
CA ILE A 290 -7.14 1.02 27.23
C ILE A 290 -6.59 -0.01 26.24
N PHE A 291 -5.48 0.36 25.60
CA PHE A 291 -4.79 -0.43 24.57
C PHE A 291 -3.35 -0.73 25.02
N GLU A 292 -2.72 -1.72 24.38
CA GLU A 292 -1.36 -2.14 24.71
C GLU A 292 -0.43 -2.01 23.51
N ALA A 293 0.71 -1.36 23.70
CA ALA A 293 1.80 -1.27 22.74
C ALA A 293 3.05 -1.96 23.33
N LYS A 294 3.18 -3.27 23.09
CA LYS A 294 4.24 -4.06 23.73
C LYS A 294 5.63 -3.63 23.26
N GLU A 295 6.49 -3.25 24.22
CA GLU A 295 7.92 -3.20 23.99
C GLU A 295 8.47 -4.59 23.68
N HIS A 296 9.50 -4.67 22.84
CA HIS A 296 10.02 -5.94 22.35
C HIS A 296 11.54 -5.93 22.22
N LYS A 297 12.19 -7.10 22.38
CA LYS A 297 13.65 -7.23 22.24
C LYS A 297 14.13 -6.84 20.84
N LEU A 298 13.38 -7.25 19.82
CA LEU A 298 13.53 -6.75 18.45
C LEU A 298 12.94 -5.34 18.36
N ASN A 299 13.80 -4.34 18.30
CA ASN A 299 13.46 -2.92 18.29
C ASN A 299 12.42 -2.52 17.22
N VAL A 300 12.58 -2.98 15.98
CA VAL A 300 11.59 -2.72 14.91
C VAL A 300 10.21 -3.33 15.18
N ARG A 301 10.12 -4.39 15.99
CA ARG A 301 8.83 -4.97 16.40
C ARG A 301 8.15 -4.14 17.48
N ALA A 302 8.90 -3.46 18.34
CA ALA A 302 8.33 -2.50 19.27
C ALA A 302 7.65 -1.35 18.50
N VAL A 303 8.32 -0.82 17.46
CA VAL A 303 7.72 0.17 16.54
C VAL A 303 6.43 -0.38 15.92
N GLY A 304 6.48 -1.60 15.35
CA GLY A 304 5.30 -2.26 14.79
C GLY A 304 4.13 -2.33 15.77
N ASN A 305 4.38 -2.82 16.99
CA ASN A 305 3.37 -2.91 18.04
C ASN A 305 2.77 -1.54 18.41
N GLY A 306 3.60 -0.50 18.47
CA GLY A 306 3.16 0.88 18.70
C GLY A 306 2.24 1.40 17.60
N LYS A 307 2.64 1.22 16.33
CA LYS A 307 1.81 1.59 15.17
C LYS A 307 0.46 0.86 15.20
N THR A 308 0.46 -0.46 15.43
CA THR A 308 -0.78 -1.24 15.53
C THR A 308 -1.68 -0.75 16.65
N ALA A 309 -1.12 -0.45 17.84
CA ALA A 309 -1.91 0.08 18.96
C ALA A 309 -2.55 1.44 18.63
N ALA A 310 -1.82 2.34 17.96
CA ALA A 310 -2.36 3.61 17.48
C ALA A 310 -3.52 3.42 16.49
N VAL A 311 -3.41 2.46 15.58
CA VAL A 311 -4.50 2.13 14.63
C VAL A 311 -5.75 1.68 15.38
N TRP A 312 -5.60 0.81 16.38
CA TRP A 312 -6.72 0.35 17.20
C TRP A 312 -7.39 1.47 17.99
N VAL A 313 -6.61 2.39 18.54
CA VAL A 313 -7.13 3.58 19.23
C VAL A 313 -7.98 4.42 18.29
N ASP A 314 -7.46 4.75 17.10
CA ASP A 314 -8.20 5.56 16.14
C ASP A 314 -9.50 4.87 15.68
N LYS A 315 -9.47 3.56 15.43
CA LYS A 315 -10.70 2.79 15.15
C LYS A 315 -11.72 2.88 16.28
N TYR A 316 -11.28 2.72 17.52
CA TYR A 316 -12.13 2.85 18.69
C TYR A 316 -12.78 4.23 18.79
N LEU A 317 -12.00 5.29 18.59
CA LEU A 317 -12.50 6.67 18.62
C LEU A 317 -13.53 6.97 17.52
N ASN A 318 -13.43 6.28 16.39
CA ASN A 318 -14.37 6.38 15.28
C ASN A 318 -15.48 5.31 15.30
N SER A 319 -15.57 4.49 16.36
CA SER A 319 -16.56 3.41 16.50
C SER A 319 -16.56 2.41 15.34
N ILE A 320 -15.36 2.10 14.81
CA ILE A 320 -15.16 1.14 13.72
C ILE A 320 -14.80 -0.22 14.30
N GLU A 321 -15.63 -1.23 14.03
CA GLU A 321 -15.39 -2.61 14.44
C GLU A 321 -14.50 -3.39 13.46
N GLY A 322 -14.07 -4.60 13.83
CA GLY A 322 -13.23 -5.47 13.00
C GLY A 322 -11.71 -5.28 13.18
N PRO A 323 -10.86 -5.96 12.40
CA PRO A 323 -9.39 -5.95 12.54
C PRO A 323 -8.78 -4.55 12.33
N ALA A 324 -7.63 -4.25 12.95
CA ALA A 324 -6.95 -2.94 12.84
C ALA A 324 -6.75 -2.49 11.39
N GLU A 325 -6.40 -3.41 10.51
CA GLU A 325 -6.38 -3.19 9.07
C GLU A 325 -7.18 -4.33 8.42
N PRO A 326 -7.98 -4.06 7.38
CA PRO A 326 -8.65 -5.12 6.64
C PRO A 326 -7.60 -6.07 6.06
N GLU A 327 -7.82 -7.38 6.19
CA GLU A 327 -6.99 -8.36 5.48
C GLU A 327 -7.25 -8.22 3.99
N LEU A 328 -6.38 -7.49 3.31
CA LEU A 328 -6.43 -7.37 1.87
C LEU A 328 -6.00 -8.69 1.24
N PHE A 329 -6.69 -9.05 0.16
CA PHE A 329 -6.26 -10.10 -0.75
C PHE A 329 -4.77 -9.94 -1.07
N GLU A 330 -4.04 -11.04 -0.99
CA GLU A 330 -2.62 -11.07 -1.24
C GLU A 330 -2.30 -12.24 -2.15
N SER A 331 -1.83 -11.92 -3.35
CA SER A 331 -1.15 -12.89 -4.19
C SER A 331 0.32 -12.95 -3.79
N LYS A 332 0.85 -14.17 -3.68
CA LYS A 332 2.26 -14.47 -3.44
C LYS A 332 2.78 -15.37 -4.54
N ILE A 333 3.89 -15.01 -5.16
CA ILE A 333 4.57 -15.81 -6.19
C ILE A 333 5.16 -17.09 -5.57
N GLY A 334 5.55 -17.01 -4.30
CA GLY A 334 6.29 -18.09 -3.61
C GLY A 334 7.75 -18.15 -4.05
N LYS A 335 8.34 -19.35 -4.03
CA LYS A 335 9.72 -19.58 -4.48
C LYS A 335 9.80 -19.37 -6.00
N MET A 336 10.86 -18.67 -6.41
CA MET A 336 11.14 -18.41 -7.82
C MET A 336 12.31 -19.25 -8.30
N GLU A 337 12.20 -19.70 -9.54
CA GLU A 337 13.25 -20.34 -10.29
C GLU A 337 14.23 -19.31 -10.87
N LYS A 338 15.43 -19.78 -11.23
CA LYS A 338 16.50 -18.88 -11.68
C LYS A 338 16.14 -18.08 -12.93
N PHE A 339 15.40 -18.67 -13.87
CA PHE A 339 14.96 -17.97 -15.08
C PHE A 339 13.89 -16.90 -14.78
N GLU A 340 13.01 -17.13 -13.81
CA GLU A 340 12.01 -16.14 -13.37
C GLU A 340 12.70 -14.93 -12.71
N LEU A 341 13.79 -15.16 -11.96
CA LEU A 341 14.62 -14.09 -11.41
C LEU A 341 15.33 -13.28 -12.49
N GLU A 342 15.75 -13.92 -13.59
CA GLU A 342 16.34 -13.23 -14.74
C GLU A 342 15.33 -12.27 -15.38
N ASN A 343 14.04 -12.63 -15.42
CA ASN A 343 12.98 -11.76 -15.94
C ASN A 343 12.79 -10.48 -15.11
N LEU A 344 13.14 -10.47 -13.82
CA LEU A 344 13.11 -9.26 -12.99
C LEU A 344 14.28 -8.30 -13.27
N ARG A 345 15.33 -8.75 -13.97
CA ARG A 345 16.51 -7.91 -14.24
C ARG A 345 16.25 -6.81 -15.25
N VAL A 346 15.07 -6.71 -15.85
CA VAL A 346 14.74 -5.58 -16.72
C VAL A 346 14.84 -4.24 -15.99
N HIS A 347 14.76 -4.23 -14.65
CA HIS A 347 14.94 -3.03 -13.82
C HIS A 347 16.37 -2.84 -13.30
N ASN A 348 17.26 -3.80 -13.53
CA ASN A 348 18.58 -3.86 -12.93
C ASN A 348 19.63 -3.21 -13.86
N GLU A 349 19.75 -1.89 -13.78
CA GLU A 349 20.78 -1.16 -14.53
C GLU A 349 22.19 -1.37 -13.96
N ASN A 350 22.30 -1.66 -12.65
CA ASN A 350 23.58 -1.87 -11.96
C ASN A 350 23.84 -3.35 -11.62
N LYS A 351 24.67 -3.99 -12.46
CA LYS A 351 24.93 -5.44 -12.39
C LYS A 351 25.95 -5.87 -11.32
N GLU A 352 26.75 -4.94 -10.80
CA GLU A 352 27.83 -5.25 -9.87
C GLU A 352 27.34 -5.13 -8.42
N SER A 353 27.59 -6.17 -7.61
CA SER A 353 27.40 -6.09 -6.16
C SER A 353 28.40 -5.11 -5.59
N MET A 354 27.94 -4.13 -4.81
CA MET A 354 28.84 -3.27 -4.07
C MET A 354 29.50 -4.08 -2.94
N PRO A 355 30.79 -3.84 -2.62
CA PRO A 355 31.37 -4.38 -1.39
C PRO A 355 30.50 -3.92 -0.21
N VAL A 356 30.23 -4.83 0.74
CA VAL A 356 29.51 -4.53 1.98
C VAL A 356 30.13 -3.27 2.59
N ALA A 357 29.36 -2.18 2.61
CA ALA A 357 29.79 -0.94 3.21
C ALA A 357 29.96 -1.19 4.71
N THR A 358 31.18 -1.15 5.22
CA THR A 358 31.36 -0.98 6.66
C THR A 358 30.83 0.40 7.05
N ILE A 359 30.39 0.54 8.30
CA ILE A 359 29.86 1.80 8.84
C ILE A 359 30.86 2.96 8.69
N ASP A 360 32.17 2.64 8.63
CA ASP A 360 33.29 3.56 8.41
C ASP A 360 33.96 3.41 7.01
N GLY A 361 33.28 2.73 6.08
CA GLY A 361 33.78 2.45 4.74
C GLY A 361 33.69 3.67 3.80
N PRO A 362 34.34 3.61 2.61
CA PRO A 362 34.29 4.71 1.64
C PRO A 362 32.84 5.03 1.23
N ARG A 363 32.55 6.33 1.03
CA ARG A 363 31.23 6.85 0.62
C ARG A 363 30.59 5.94 -0.43
N VAL A 364 29.54 5.25 -0.02
CA VAL A 364 28.75 4.39 -0.90
C VAL A 364 27.75 5.24 -1.64
N ASP A 365 27.71 5.05 -2.95
CA ASP A 365 26.68 5.64 -3.80
C ASP A 365 25.35 4.92 -3.53
N LEU A 366 24.52 5.54 -2.69
CA LEU A 366 23.20 5.02 -2.30
C LEU A 366 22.33 4.71 -3.51
N ARG A 367 22.47 5.48 -4.60
CA ARG A 367 21.69 5.30 -5.83
C ARG A 367 22.11 4.02 -6.55
N LYS A 368 23.41 3.72 -6.56
CA LYS A 368 23.92 2.46 -7.15
C LYS A 368 23.39 1.25 -6.41
N GLU A 369 23.45 1.27 -5.07
CA GLU A 369 22.92 0.17 -4.26
C GLU A 369 21.41 0.04 -4.45
N ALA A 370 20.63 1.13 -4.37
CA ALA A 370 19.18 1.09 -4.60
C ALA A 370 18.81 0.58 -6.01
N GLY A 371 19.62 0.93 -7.03
CA GLY A 371 19.46 0.46 -8.41
C GLY A 371 19.73 -1.03 -8.63
N ARG A 372 20.15 -1.78 -7.61
CA ARG A 372 20.21 -3.25 -7.63
C ARG A 372 18.85 -3.90 -7.30
N CYS A 373 17.86 -3.12 -6.87
CA CYS A 373 16.55 -3.66 -6.51
C CYS A 373 15.92 -4.38 -7.72
N LEU A 374 15.37 -5.59 -7.49
CA LEU A 374 14.67 -6.34 -8.53
C LEU A 374 13.23 -5.83 -8.78
N HIS A 375 12.74 -4.87 -7.98
CA HIS A 375 11.36 -4.37 -8.01
C HIS A 375 10.31 -5.47 -8.12
N CYS A 376 10.43 -6.49 -7.28
CA CYS A 376 9.53 -7.64 -7.20
C CYS A 376 8.16 -7.33 -6.54
N ASP A 377 7.86 -6.06 -6.30
CA ASP A 377 6.63 -5.54 -5.72
C ASP A 377 5.54 -5.25 -6.78
N CYS A 378 4.31 -5.00 -6.31
CA CYS A 378 3.25 -4.43 -7.12
C CYS A 378 3.28 -2.90 -7.07
N ARG A 379 3.31 -2.25 -8.23
CA ARG A 379 3.29 -0.78 -8.36
C ARG A 379 1.90 -0.16 -8.21
N LYS A 380 0.87 -0.97 -7.96
CA LYS A 380 -0.49 -0.52 -7.67
C LYS A 380 -0.97 -1.04 -6.32
N ARG A 381 -0.11 -0.96 -5.30
CA ARG A 381 -0.32 -1.60 -4.00
C ARG A 381 -1.60 -1.11 -3.33
N VAL A 382 -1.90 0.18 -3.45
CA VAL A 382 -2.98 0.87 -2.73
C VAL A 382 -4.28 0.87 -3.51
N SER A 383 -4.21 1.17 -4.80
CA SER A 383 -5.37 1.39 -5.67
C SER A 383 -5.67 0.22 -6.61
N CYS A 384 -5.10 -0.97 -6.38
CA CYS A 384 -5.41 -2.15 -7.19
C CYS A 384 -6.87 -2.57 -6.99
N GLY A 385 -7.69 -2.36 -8.03
CA GLY A 385 -9.10 -2.71 -8.01
C GLY A 385 -9.32 -4.20 -7.83
N LEU A 386 -8.44 -5.04 -8.41
CA LEU A 386 -8.56 -6.50 -8.25
C LEU A 386 -8.35 -6.89 -6.78
N ARG A 387 -7.33 -6.31 -6.13
CA ARG A 387 -7.05 -6.52 -4.71
C ARG A 387 -8.23 -6.05 -3.84
N LYS A 388 -8.74 -4.83 -4.07
CA LYS A 388 -9.91 -4.29 -3.36
C LYS A 388 -11.09 -5.25 -3.44
N TRP A 389 -11.55 -5.57 -4.64
CA TRP A 389 -12.78 -6.32 -4.83
C TRP A 389 -12.63 -7.78 -4.43
N SER A 390 -11.47 -8.41 -4.66
CA SER A 390 -11.21 -9.77 -4.16
C SER A 390 -11.26 -9.83 -2.63
N SER A 391 -10.80 -8.80 -1.93
CA SER A 391 -10.92 -8.70 -0.46
C SER A 391 -12.39 -8.58 -0.05
N PHE A 392 -13.11 -7.62 -0.67
CA PHE A 392 -14.50 -7.33 -0.34
C PHE A 392 -15.43 -8.54 -0.52
N TYR A 393 -15.31 -9.27 -1.63
CA TYR A 393 -16.13 -10.44 -1.93
C TYR A 393 -15.59 -11.75 -1.33
N GLY A 394 -14.45 -11.70 -0.62
CA GLY A 394 -13.80 -12.89 -0.06
C GLY A 394 -13.45 -13.93 -1.12
N ALA A 395 -12.87 -13.50 -2.23
CA ALA A 395 -12.48 -14.35 -3.36
C ALA A 395 -11.24 -15.20 -3.02
N GLU A 396 -11.29 -16.48 -3.38
CA GLU A 396 -10.21 -17.44 -3.09
C GLU A 396 -9.39 -17.79 -4.33
N LYS A 397 -8.09 -17.47 -4.31
CA LYS A 397 -7.20 -17.71 -5.47
C LYS A 397 -7.15 -19.16 -5.93
N ARG A 398 -7.22 -20.11 -5.00
CA ARG A 398 -7.04 -21.54 -5.26
C ARG A 398 -8.32 -22.28 -5.64
N LYS A 399 -9.44 -21.57 -5.82
CA LYS A 399 -10.71 -22.21 -6.21
C LYS A 399 -10.61 -22.86 -7.59
N TYR A 400 -9.95 -22.19 -8.53
CA TYR A 400 -9.67 -22.71 -9.86
C TYR A 400 -8.18 -23.00 -9.98
N ASN A 401 -7.82 -24.26 -10.23
CA ASN A 401 -6.43 -24.63 -10.49
C ASN A 401 -6.11 -24.43 -11.96
N THR A 402 -5.14 -23.58 -12.26
CA THR A 402 -4.53 -23.51 -13.59
C THR A 402 -3.43 -24.57 -13.68
N THR A 403 -3.45 -25.39 -14.73
CA THR A 403 -2.40 -26.38 -15.02
C THR A 403 -1.21 -25.78 -15.77
N GLU A 404 -1.28 -24.48 -16.09
CA GLU A 404 -0.27 -23.80 -16.91
C GLU A 404 0.95 -23.36 -16.10
N GLU A 405 2.09 -23.30 -16.79
CA GLU A 405 3.31 -22.72 -16.26
C GLU A 405 3.09 -21.23 -15.93
N ARG A 406 3.72 -20.77 -14.85
CA ARG A 406 3.62 -19.38 -14.43
C ARG A 406 4.26 -18.47 -15.49
N ASP A 407 3.45 -17.68 -16.18
CA ASP A 407 3.97 -16.61 -17.04
C ASP A 407 4.43 -15.40 -16.20
N PHE A 408 5.65 -15.49 -15.68
CA PHE A 408 6.28 -14.42 -14.92
C PHE A 408 7.33 -13.67 -15.77
N ARG A 409 6.85 -12.75 -16.60
CA ARG A 409 7.67 -11.88 -17.46
C ARG A 409 7.41 -10.41 -17.18
N ILE A 410 8.42 -9.58 -17.44
CA ILE A 410 8.29 -8.12 -17.52
C ILE A 410 8.77 -7.69 -18.90
N ILE A 411 7.91 -6.99 -19.62
CA ILE A 411 8.14 -6.51 -20.99
C ILE A 411 8.28 -4.99 -20.96
N GLY A 412 9.21 -4.45 -21.75
CA GLY A 412 9.50 -3.02 -21.82
C GLY A 412 10.84 -2.66 -21.16
N LYS A 413 11.70 -1.97 -21.93
CA LYS A 413 13.04 -1.52 -21.49
C LYS A 413 13.17 -0.01 -21.37
N GLY A 414 12.13 0.77 -21.67
CA GLY A 414 12.11 2.20 -21.35
C GLY A 414 11.26 2.48 -20.12
N ASN A 415 10.46 3.53 -20.17
CA ASN A 415 9.76 4.07 -19.00
C ASN A 415 8.47 3.30 -18.72
N VAL A 416 7.74 2.89 -19.76
CA VAL A 416 6.53 2.10 -19.65
C VAL A 416 6.85 0.62 -19.68
N MET A 417 6.21 -0.12 -18.78
CA MET A 417 6.44 -1.55 -18.61
C MET A 417 5.12 -2.29 -18.57
N PHE A 418 5.19 -3.55 -18.97
CA PHE A 418 4.06 -4.44 -19.00
C PHE A 418 4.38 -5.78 -18.34
N GLU A 419 3.52 -6.22 -17.44
CA GLU A 419 3.61 -7.47 -16.70
C GLU A 419 2.41 -8.36 -17.07
N PRO A 420 2.55 -9.28 -18.05
CA PRO A 420 1.46 -10.11 -18.54
C PRO A 420 0.76 -10.89 -17.42
N GLY A 421 1.52 -11.45 -16.47
CA GLY A 421 0.97 -12.18 -15.32
C GLY A 421 0.08 -11.34 -14.39
N LYS A 422 0.12 -10.00 -14.46
CA LYS A 422 -0.79 -9.11 -13.73
C LYS A 422 -2.00 -8.69 -14.58
N CYS A 423 -1.97 -8.93 -15.89
CA CYS A 423 -2.97 -8.43 -16.82
C CYS A 423 -4.26 -9.25 -16.77
N ILE A 424 -5.38 -8.59 -16.50
CA ILE A 424 -6.72 -9.21 -16.56
C ILE A 424 -7.35 -9.14 -17.95
N ARG A 425 -6.54 -8.81 -18.97
CA ARG A 425 -6.94 -8.70 -20.39
C ARG A 425 -8.17 -7.81 -20.61
N CYS A 426 -8.29 -6.74 -19.80
CA CYS A 426 -9.47 -5.87 -19.83
C CYS A 426 -9.57 -4.96 -21.06
N GLY A 427 -8.45 -4.73 -21.76
CA GLY A 427 -8.37 -3.90 -22.96
C GLY A 427 -8.58 -2.40 -22.74
N LEU A 428 -8.59 -1.90 -21.50
CA LEU A 428 -8.64 -0.46 -21.23
C LEU A 428 -7.49 0.28 -21.93
N CYS A 429 -6.27 -0.25 -21.84
CA CYS A 429 -5.11 0.35 -22.49
C CYS A 429 -5.22 0.38 -24.03
N VAL A 430 -5.89 -0.62 -24.64
CA VAL A 430 -6.19 -0.64 -26.08
C VAL A 430 -7.17 0.47 -26.43
N ALA A 431 -8.28 0.57 -25.70
CA ALA A 431 -9.32 1.57 -25.94
C ALA A 431 -8.83 3.01 -25.69
N ILE A 432 -7.96 3.20 -24.70
CA ILE A 432 -7.32 4.50 -24.40
C ILE A 432 -6.34 4.87 -25.52
N ALA A 433 -5.48 3.95 -25.96
CA ALA A 433 -4.57 4.21 -27.08
C ALA A 433 -5.33 4.59 -28.37
N GLU A 434 -6.43 3.90 -28.67
CA GLU A 434 -7.32 4.20 -29.80
C GLU A 434 -7.95 5.60 -29.67
N LYS A 435 -8.47 5.95 -28.48
CA LYS A 435 -9.04 7.28 -28.18
C LYS A 435 -8.05 8.41 -28.43
N HIS A 436 -6.78 8.20 -28.11
CA HIS A 436 -5.72 9.19 -28.31
C HIS A 436 -5.12 9.19 -29.73
N GLY A 437 -5.56 8.27 -30.60
CA GLY A 437 -5.00 8.12 -31.93
C GLY A 437 -3.49 7.83 -31.89
N GLU A 438 -3.08 6.86 -31.06
CA GLU A 438 -1.71 6.33 -31.11
C GLU A 438 -1.44 5.69 -32.47
N ASP A 439 -0.28 5.98 -33.06
CA ASP A 439 0.06 5.48 -34.40
C ASP A 439 0.27 3.95 -34.40
N ILE A 440 0.84 3.42 -33.31
CA ILE A 440 1.08 1.98 -33.10
C ILE A 440 0.02 1.40 -32.14
N GLY A 441 -0.14 2.03 -30.97
CA GLY A 441 -1.08 1.59 -29.94
C GLY A 441 -0.85 0.16 -29.43
N LEU A 442 -1.87 -0.39 -28.79
CA LEU A 442 -1.86 -1.77 -28.28
C LEU A 442 -2.96 -2.59 -28.96
N ALA A 443 -2.77 -3.90 -29.02
CA ALA A 443 -3.75 -4.81 -29.61
C ALA A 443 -3.93 -6.08 -28.79
N PHE A 444 -5.10 -6.70 -28.98
CA PHE A 444 -5.33 -8.08 -28.62
C PHE A 444 -4.70 -8.99 -29.67
N ILE A 445 -3.79 -9.86 -29.25
CA ILE A 445 -3.11 -10.85 -30.11
C ILE A 445 -3.43 -12.25 -29.58
N GLY A 446 -3.74 -13.19 -30.47
CA GLY A 446 -4.18 -14.54 -30.08
C GLY A 446 -5.69 -14.63 -29.85
N ARG A 447 -6.16 -15.77 -29.33
CA ARG A 447 -7.58 -16.06 -29.06
C ARG A 447 -7.70 -17.07 -27.91
N GLY A 448 -8.83 -17.08 -27.21
CA GLY A 448 -9.07 -18.03 -26.12
C GLY A 448 -8.06 -17.81 -24.99
N PHE A 449 -7.48 -18.90 -24.48
CA PHE A 449 -6.48 -18.87 -23.40
C PHE A 449 -5.16 -18.19 -23.82
N ASP A 450 -4.84 -18.22 -25.12
CA ASP A 450 -3.64 -17.59 -25.69
C ASP A 450 -3.80 -16.07 -25.97
N LEU A 451 -4.91 -15.45 -25.56
CA LEU A 451 -5.19 -14.03 -25.82
C LEU A 451 -4.30 -13.11 -24.98
N GLU A 452 -3.37 -12.39 -25.57
CA GLU A 452 -2.51 -11.43 -24.87
C GLU A 452 -2.73 -9.99 -25.35
N ILE A 453 -2.47 -9.02 -24.48
CA ILE A 453 -2.30 -7.62 -24.88
C ILE A 453 -0.82 -7.41 -25.22
N ARG A 454 -0.55 -6.93 -26.43
CA ARG A 454 0.82 -6.72 -26.93
C ARG A 454 0.92 -5.46 -27.77
N VAL A 455 2.15 -4.99 -27.94
CA VAL A 455 2.52 -3.99 -28.94
C VAL A 455 2.66 -4.69 -30.30
N PRO A 456 1.99 -4.22 -31.37
CA PRO A 456 2.15 -4.76 -32.72
C PRO A 456 3.56 -4.56 -33.29
N PHE A 457 3.94 -5.41 -34.25
CA PHE A 457 5.16 -5.28 -35.07
C PHE A 457 6.50 -5.15 -34.29
N ASP A 458 6.56 -5.76 -33.10
CA ASP A 458 7.75 -5.78 -32.24
C ASP A 458 8.27 -4.39 -31.81
N HIS A 459 7.41 -3.36 -31.86
CA HIS A 459 7.70 -2.07 -31.25
C HIS A 459 7.72 -2.16 -29.72
N SER A 460 8.31 -1.16 -29.08
CA SER A 460 8.32 -1.01 -27.63
C SER A 460 7.03 -0.38 -27.09
N PHE A 461 6.77 -0.57 -25.79
CA PHE A 461 5.62 0.08 -25.12
C PHE A 461 5.72 1.61 -25.11
N ASP A 462 6.94 2.16 -25.07
CA ASP A 462 7.14 3.61 -25.13
C ASP A 462 6.81 4.18 -26.53
N GLU A 463 7.11 3.44 -27.59
CA GLU A 463 6.71 3.81 -28.97
C GLU A 463 5.20 3.63 -29.20
N ALA A 464 4.58 2.67 -28.52
CA ALA A 464 3.15 2.37 -28.64
C ALA A 464 2.24 3.38 -27.93
N LEU A 465 2.74 4.03 -26.88
CA LEU A 465 1.96 4.85 -25.94
C LEU A 465 2.59 6.23 -25.74
N VAL A 466 2.84 6.95 -26.84
CA VAL A 466 3.51 8.25 -26.82
C VAL A 466 2.63 9.32 -26.16
N LYS A 467 1.32 9.30 -26.45
CA LYS A 467 0.32 10.28 -26.01
C LYS A 467 -0.46 9.79 -24.79
N SER A 468 -0.62 8.46 -24.65
CA SER A 468 -1.62 7.88 -23.74
C SER A 468 -1.04 7.07 -22.58
N ALA A 469 0.29 7.04 -22.39
CA ALA A 469 0.94 6.26 -21.33
C ALA A 469 0.40 6.57 -19.92
N GLU A 470 0.27 7.84 -19.55
CA GLU A 470 -0.21 8.24 -18.22
C GLU A 470 -1.64 7.76 -17.95
N GLU A 471 -2.56 7.98 -18.92
CA GLU A 471 -3.95 7.54 -18.79
C GLU A 471 -4.04 6.00 -18.78
N CYS A 472 -3.25 5.29 -19.59
CA CYS A 472 -3.19 3.83 -19.58
C CYS A 472 -2.72 3.27 -18.23
N VAL A 473 -1.67 3.85 -17.64
CA VAL A 473 -1.15 3.45 -16.32
C VAL A 473 -2.18 3.74 -15.22
N ALA A 474 -2.82 4.92 -15.26
CA ALA A 474 -3.87 5.29 -14.31
C ALA A 474 -5.08 4.35 -14.40
N ALA A 475 -5.52 4.01 -15.62
CA ALA A 475 -6.67 3.16 -15.87
C ALA A 475 -6.43 1.67 -15.60
N CYS A 476 -5.17 1.22 -15.61
CA CYS A 476 -4.86 -0.19 -15.38
C CYS A 476 -5.30 -0.66 -13.98
N PRO A 477 -6.22 -1.62 -13.85
CA PRO A 477 -6.75 -1.99 -12.53
C PRO A 477 -5.78 -2.80 -11.65
N THR A 478 -4.69 -3.31 -12.22
CA THR A 478 -3.81 -4.31 -11.59
C THR A 478 -2.32 -4.00 -11.66
N ALA A 479 -1.93 -2.79 -12.08
CA ALA A 479 -0.53 -2.43 -12.38
C ALA A 479 0.13 -3.25 -13.50
N ALA A 480 -0.64 -4.01 -14.29
CA ALA A 480 -0.11 -4.74 -15.43
C ALA A 480 0.59 -3.83 -16.43
N ILE A 481 0.14 -2.58 -16.58
CA ILE A 481 0.93 -1.52 -17.20
C ILE A 481 1.27 -0.48 -16.14
N SER A 482 2.55 -0.12 -16.04
CA SER A 482 3.07 0.78 -15.01
C SER A 482 4.33 1.50 -15.49
N PHE A 483 4.69 2.58 -14.80
CA PHE A 483 5.99 3.23 -14.99
C PHE A 483 7.08 2.53 -14.19
N ARG A 484 8.31 2.55 -14.69
CA ARG A 484 9.45 1.87 -14.09
C ARG A 484 9.67 2.18 -12.62
N ASN A 485 9.75 3.47 -12.30
CA ASN A 485 10.17 3.96 -10.99
C ASN A 485 9.06 4.70 -10.25
N LYS A 486 7.80 4.50 -10.64
CA LYS A 486 6.64 5.05 -9.90
C LYS A 486 5.80 3.93 -9.30
N GLU A 487 5.29 4.17 -8.11
CA GLU A 487 4.20 3.42 -7.50
C GLU A 487 2.98 4.34 -7.40
N ASP A 488 1.79 3.77 -7.37
CA ASP A 488 0.58 4.52 -7.08
C ASP A 488 0.65 5.14 -5.67
N ILE A 489 0.89 6.43 -5.61
CA ILE A 489 0.72 7.19 -4.37
C ILE A 489 -0.72 7.70 -4.38
N VAL A 490 -1.65 6.93 -3.82
CA VAL A 490 -2.84 7.57 -3.27
C VAL A 490 -2.32 8.34 -2.06
N GLY A 491 -2.42 9.67 -2.10
CA GLY A 491 -1.70 10.59 -1.23
C GLY A 491 -1.52 10.04 0.19
N CYS A 492 -0.28 10.03 0.68
CA CYS A 492 0.02 9.63 2.06
C CYS A 492 -0.71 10.51 3.12
N HIS A 493 -1.43 11.55 2.67
CA HIS A 493 -2.30 12.41 3.46
C HIS A 493 -3.69 11.81 3.78
N THR A 494 -4.16 10.79 3.06
CA THR A 494 -5.42 10.10 3.41
C THR A 494 -5.08 8.88 4.27
N THR A 495 -5.06 9.09 5.58
CA THR A 495 -4.77 8.08 6.61
C THR A 495 -5.85 7.01 6.76
N THR A 496 -6.72 6.87 5.76
CA THR A 496 -7.89 6.01 5.78
C THR A 496 -7.83 5.04 4.60
N TRP A 497 -7.18 3.90 4.82
CA TRP A 497 -7.60 2.64 4.16
C TRP A 497 -9.06 2.26 4.50
N ILE A 498 -9.70 3.04 5.38
CA ILE A 498 -11.07 2.93 5.89
C ILE A 498 -12.12 3.45 4.89
N GLU A 499 -11.71 4.20 3.84
CA GLU A 499 -12.64 4.65 2.79
C GLU A 499 -12.72 3.69 1.58
N LEU A 500 -12.13 2.49 1.69
CA LEU A 500 -12.34 1.36 0.78
C LEU A 500 -13.17 0.29 1.46
#